data_AF-A0A4Q1C4A2-F1
#
_entry.id   AF-A0A4Q1C4A2-F1
#
_cell.length_a   1.000
_cell.length_b   1.000
_cell.length_c   1.000
_cell.angle_alpha   90.00
_cell.angle_beta   90.00
_cell.angle_gamma   90.00
#
_symmetry.space_group_name_H-M   'P 1'
#
loop_
_entity.id
_entity.type
_entity.pdbx_description
1 polymer ?
#
loop_
_entity_poly.entity_id
_entity_poly.type
_entity_poly.pdbx_seq_one_letter_code
_entity_poly.pdbx_strand_id
1 'polypeptide(L)'
;MKAFSYSVFAQGGPVMWLLMALGVAALVVFAERALYLHRSQIRSAEFLNGIKNLLQKDRLMEALTLCEETPGPIAKLVKAGLRHAGEDEQALRFAVQEAALTELPVLERRVGALAAIAQIAPLLGLLGTLLGMIQTFWLFNQGGNYATPAVLAGGMWEALLTAAAGLAVAIPAHLGRHFLTGRVRVLVHDMEWIGNELMRYLLRDYRKGGGTGV
;
A
#
# COMPACT_ATOMS: atom_id res chain seq x y z
N MET A 1 -18.22 -26.16 20.29
CA MET A 1 -17.09 -25.35 19.77
C MET A 1 -15.79 -26.02 20.20
N LYS A 2 -15.33 -27.04 19.46
CA LYS A 2 -14.07 -27.72 19.74
C LYS A 2 -13.24 -27.73 18.46
N ALA A 3 -12.02 -27.21 18.60
CA ALA A 3 -10.87 -27.39 17.72
C ALA A 3 -11.10 -27.06 16.23
N PHE A 4 -10.82 -25.81 15.87
CA PHE A 4 -10.21 -25.46 14.58
C PHE A 4 -8.81 -26.10 14.57
N SER A 5 -8.76 -27.43 14.51
CA SER A 5 -7.57 -28.23 14.72
C SER A 5 -6.60 -28.03 13.58
N TYR A 6 -5.31 -27.99 13.88
CA TYR A 6 -4.20 -28.07 12.91
C TYR A 6 -4.37 -29.21 11.87
N SER A 7 -5.24 -30.19 12.14
CA SER A 7 -5.65 -31.24 11.20
C SER A 7 -6.44 -30.72 9.98
N VAL A 8 -7.23 -29.66 10.12
CA VAL A 8 -8.05 -29.08 9.04
C VAL A 8 -7.17 -28.43 7.97
N PHE A 9 -6.09 -27.75 8.39
CA PHE A 9 -5.11 -27.18 7.48
C PHE A 9 -4.23 -28.25 6.80
N ALA A 10 -3.95 -29.36 7.50
CA ALA A 10 -3.25 -30.50 6.91
C ALA A 10 -4.13 -31.29 5.91
N GLN A 11 -5.46 -31.18 6.01
CA GLN A 11 -6.44 -31.81 5.13
C GLN A 11 -6.81 -30.98 3.91
N GLY A 12 -6.26 -29.77 3.72
CA GLY A 12 -6.56 -28.88 2.59
C GLY A 12 -5.59 -29.01 1.40
N GLY A 13 -4.78 -30.06 1.36
CA GLY A 13 -3.80 -30.28 0.31
C GLY A 13 -2.68 -29.24 0.26
N PRO A 14 -1.77 -29.33 -0.73
CA PRO A 14 -0.61 -28.44 -0.86
C PRO A 14 -1.01 -26.98 -1.13
N VAL A 15 -2.18 -26.74 -1.73
CA VAL A 15 -2.69 -25.38 -2.04
C VAL A 15 -3.02 -24.60 -0.75
N MET A 16 -3.45 -25.27 0.32
CA MET A 16 -3.72 -24.63 1.61
C MET A 16 -2.48 -23.96 2.20
N TRP A 17 -1.30 -24.60 2.09
CA TRP A 17 -0.03 -24.04 2.56
C TRP A 17 0.35 -22.77 1.79
N LEU A 18 0.10 -22.74 0.47
CA LEU A 18 0.33 -21.57 -0.37
C LEU A 18 -0.61 -20.42 0.02
N LEU A 19 -1.90 -20.71 0.26
CA LEU A 19 -2.89 -19.72 0.71
C LEU A 19 -2.53 -19.13 2.08
N MET A 20 -2.06 -19.97 3.02
CA MET A 20 -1.57 -19.52 4.32
C MET A 20 -0.36 -18.58 4.18
N ALA A 21 0.62 -18.94 3.34
CA ALA A 21 1.77 -18.08 3.07
C ALA A 21 1.35 -16.72 2.48
N LEU A 22 0.38 -16.71 1.54
CA LEU A 22 -0.20 -15.48 1.01
C LEU A 22 -0.95 -14.67 2.06
N GLY A 23 -1.67 -15.31 2.97
CA GLY A 23 -2.36 -14.65 4.08
C GLY A 23 -1.39 -13.95 5.03
N VAL A 24 -0.29 -14.62 5.40
CA VAL A 24 0.77 -14.02 6.22
C VAL A 24 1.43 -12.86 5.47
N ALA A 25 1.76 -13.04 4.18
CA ALA A 25 2.35 -11.98 3.37
C ALA A 25 1.43 -10.75 3.26
N ALA A 26 0.12 -10.96 3.06
CA ALA A 26 -0.88 -9.89 3.03
C ALA A 26 -0.93 -9.13 4.36
N LEU A 27 -0.91 -9.84 5.48
CA LEU A 27 -0.95 -9.24 6.82
C LEU A 27 0.32 -8.42 7.11
N VAL A 28 1.50 -8.94 6.75
CA VAL A 28 2.77 -8.22 6.90
C VAL A 28 2.78 -6.94 6.05
N VAL A 29 2.40 -7.04 4.77
CA VAL A 29 2.32 -5.88 3.87
C VAL A 29 1.32 -4.86 4.37
N PHE A 30 0.16 -5.30 4.85
CA PHE A 30 -0.86 -4.43 5.41
C PHE A 30 -0.35 -3.68 6.66
N ALA A 31 0.23 -4.41 7.62
CA ALA A 31 0.73 -3.82 8.86
C ALA A 31 1.87 -2.82 8.61
N GLU A 32 2.86 -3.21 7.81
CA GLU A 32 3.96 -2.33 7.43
C GLU A 32 3.47 -1.05 6.76
N ARG A 33 2.54 -1.18 5.79
CA ARG A 33 2.00 -0.02 5.07
C ARG A 33 1.11 0.85 5.93
N ALA A 34 0.29 0.27 6.80
CA ALA A 34 -0.53 1.02 7.74
C ALA A 34 0.34 1.86 8.68
N LEU A 35 1.44 1.28 9.21
CA LEU A 35 2.38 2.00 10.06
C LEU A 35 3.15 3.09 9.31
N TYR A 36 3.66 2.78 8.10
CA TYR A 36 4.37 3.76 7.27
C TYR A 36 3.47 4.98 6.96
N LEU A 37 2.23 4.71 6.56
CA LEU A 37 1.30 5.75 6.15
C LEU A 37 0.79 6.56 7.34
N HIS A 38 0.59 5.92 8.50
CA HIS A 38 0.25 6.61 9.74
C HIS A 38 1.39 7.51 10.23
N ARG A 39 2.64 7.05 10.15
CA ARG A 39 3.84 7.84 10.52
C ARG A 39 4.11 8.99 9.55
N SER A 40 3.71 8.84 8.28
CA SER A 40 3.88 9.87 7.25
C SER A 40 2.81 10.97 7.29
N GLN A 41 1.80 10.86 8.18
CA GLN A 41 0.81 11.93 8.36
C GLN A 41 1.46 13.09 9.12
N ILE A 42 1.80 14.15 8.39
CA ILE A 42 2.23 15.42 8.96
C ILE A 42 1.03 16.37 8.94
N ARG A 43 0.96 17.30 9.90
CA ARG A 43 0.03 18.43 9.82
C ARG A 43 0.48 19.39 8.73
N SER A 44 0.09 19.08 7.49
CA SER A 44 0.43 19.76 6.24
C SER A 44 0.37 21.29 6.35
N ALA A 45 -0.73 21.83 6.87
CA ALA A 45 -0.91 23.28 7.02
C ALA A 45 0.04 23.91 8.04
N GLU A 46 0.27 23.27 9.18
CA GLU A 46 1.18 23.77 10.22
C GLU A 46 2.63 23.74 9.76
N PHE A 47 3.02 22.67 9.08
CA PHE A 47 4.35 22.52 8.49
C PHE A 47 4.62 23.65 7.48
N LEU A 48 3.69 23.87 6.54
CA LEU A 48 3.84 24.92 5.54
C LEU A 48 3.87 26.33 6.17
N ASN A 49 3.05 26.59 7.19
CA ASN A 49 3.10 27.86 7.92
C ASN A 49 4.43 28.07 8.65
N GLY A 50 5.01 27.02 9.22
CA GLY A 50 6.35 27.05 9.81
C GLY A 50 7.41 27.42 8.77
N ILE A 51 7.35 26.82 7.58
CA ILE A 51 8.26 27.14 6.47
C ILE A 51 8.09 28.59 6.00
N LYS A 52 6.85 29.05 5.80
CA LYS A 52 6.57 30.45 5.42
C LYS A 52 7.14 31.44 6.46
N ASN A 53 6.98 31.15 7.75
CA ASN A 53 7.53 31.99 8.82
C ASN A 53 9.07 32.04 8.84
N LEU A 54 9.74 30.93 8.49
CA LEU A 54 11.21 30.90 8.38
C LEU A 54 11.69 31.69 7.15
N LEU A 55 10.98 31.57 6.03
CA LEU A 55 11.29 32.32 4.81
C LEU A 55 11.08 33.83 4.97
N GLN A 56 10.04 34.27 5.70
CA GLN A 56 9.84 35.70 6.02
C GLN A 56 10.98 36.30 6.85
N LYS A 57 11.77 35.47 7.54
CA LYS A 57 12.91 35.88 8.35
C LYS A 57 14.25 35.69 7.62
N ASP A 58 14.22 35.40 6.32
CA ASP A 58 15.40 35.07 5.49
C ASP A 58 16.22 33.86 6.00
N ARG A 59 15.59 32.96 6.78
CA ARG A 59 16.24 31.76 7.35
C ARG A 59 16.04 30.54 6.45
N LEU A 60 16.47 30.65 5.18
CA LEU A 60 16.29 29.58 4.18
C LEU A 60 16.99 28.27 4.60
N MET A 61 18.20 28.36 5.16
CA MET A 61 18.93 27.18 5.62
C MET A 61 18.17 26.40 6.70
N GLU A 62 17.52 27.10 7.63
CA GLU A 62 16.73 26.43 8.67
C GLU A 62 15.44 25.81 8.13
N ALA A 63 14.82 26.45 7.12
CA ALA A 63 13.68 25.85 6.43
C ALA A 63 14.08 24.55 5.73
N LEU A 64 15.28 24.50 5.12
CA LEU A 64 15.82 23.27 4.54
C LEU A 64 16.12 22.21 5.61
N THR A 65 16.73 22.59 6.73
CA THR A 65 16.99 21.66 7.85
C THR A 65 15.69 21.09 8.41
N LEU A 66 14.66 21.90 8.59
CA LEU A 66 13.34 21.43 9.05
C LEU A 66 12.73 20.40 8.08
N CYS A 67 12.92 20.60 6.77
CA CYS A 67 12.49 19.63 5.76
C CYS A 67 13.31 18.32 5.79
N GLU A 68 14.57 18.36 6.22
CA GLU A 68 15.42 17.17 6.36
C GLU A 68 15.08 16.36 7.62
N GLU A 69 14.76 17.04 8.71
CA GLU A 69 14.37 16.42 9.97
C GLU A 69 12.94 15.83 9.92
N THR A 70 12.09 16.36 9.05
CA THR A 70 10.69 15.93 8.93
C THR A 70 10.56 14.74 7.96
N PRO A 71 10.15 13.54 8.42
CA PRO A 71 9.96 12.40 7.56
C PRO A 71 8.65 12.50 6.77
N GLY A 72 8.70 12.39 5.44
CA GLY A 72 7.50 12.24 4.62
C GLY A 72 7.64 12.79 3.21
N PRO A 73 6.69 12.46 2.31
CA PRO A 73 6.70 12.92 0.93
C PRO A 73 6.56 14.45 0.83
N ILE A 74 5.75 15.04 1.71
CA ILE A 74 5.48 16.48 1.78
C ILE A 74 6.76 17.27 2.08
N ALA A 75 7.55 16.83 3.06
CA ALA A 75 8.77 17.52 3.45
C ALA A 75 9.79 17.53 2.31
N LYS A 76 9.92 16.41 1.58
CA LYS A 76 10.79 16.32 0.41
C LYS A 76 10.32 17.18 -0.76
N LEU A 77 9.01 17.24 -1.01
CA LEU A 77 8.42 18.14 -2.01
C LEU A 77 8.74 19.60 -1.68
N VAL A 78 8.53 20.01 -0.43
CA VAL A 78 8.84 21.38 0.01
C VAL A 78 10.32 21.67 -0.12
N LYS A 79 11.19 20.74 0.31
CA LYS A 79 12.65 20.86 0.13
C LYS A 79 13.03 21.10 -1.32
N ALA A 80 12.46 20.35 -2.27
CA ALA A 80 12.73 20.53 -3.69
C ALA A 80 12.34 21.93 -4.16
N GLY A 81 11.16 22.43 -3.76
CA GLY A 81 10.72 23.79 -4.07
C GLY A 81 11.62 24.87 -3.45
N LEU A 82 12.04 24.71 -2.20
CA LEU A 82 12.92 25.66 -1.51
C LEU A 82 14.31 25.75 -2.17
N ARG A 83 14.87 24.63 -2.64
CA ARG A 83 16.18 24.64 -3.32
C ARG A 83 16.17 25.41 -4.64
N HIS A 84 15.02 25.51 -5.30
CA HIS A 84 14.85 26.21 -6.58
C HIS A 84 14.07 27.52 -6.41
N ALA A 85 13.93 28.03 -5.17
CA ALA A 85 13.16 29.24 -4.88
C ALA A 85 13.72 30.52 -5.54
N GLY A 86 15.03 30.53 -5.84
CA GLY A 86 15.70 31.65 -6.52
C GLY A 86 15.76 31.52 -8.05
N GLU A 87 15.28 30.42 -8.62
CA GLU A 87 15.32 30.19 -10.06
C GLU A 87 14.10 30.79 -10.78
N ASP A 88 14.06 30.63 -12.11
CA ASP A 88 12.90 31.05 -12.89
C ASP A 88 11.64 30.24 -12.54
N GLU A 89 10.46 30.82 -12.77
CA GLU A 89 9.18 30.19 -12.47
C GLU A 89 9.04 28.82 -13.14
N GLN A 90 9.52 28.68 -14.39
CA GLN A 90 9.46 27.41 -15.10
C GLN A 90 10.31 26.33 -14.40
N ALA A 91 11.51 26.70 -13.93
CA ALA A 91 12.41 25.79 -13.25
C ALA A 91 11.86 25.37 -11.87
N LEU A 92 11.31 26.31 -11.10
CA LEU A 92 10.63 26.01 -9.84
C LEU A 92 9.45 25.05 -10.01
N ARG A 93 8.58 25.32 -11.00
CA ARG A 93 7.43 24.45 -11.31
C ARG A 93 7.89 23.05 -11.70
N PHE A 94 8.92 22.96 -12.55
CA PHE A 94 9.49 21.69 -12.97
C PHE A 94 10.04 20.90 -11.78
N ALA A 95 10.83 21.53 -10.90
CA ALA A 95 11.40 20.87 -9.72
C ALA A 95 10.34 20.34 -8.75
N VAL A 96 9.26 21.12 -8.50
CA VAL A 96 8.15 20.67 -7.65
C VAL A 96 7.39 19.51 -8.29
N GLN A 97 7.14 19.56 -9.59
CA GLN A 97 6.46 18.48 -10.32
C GLN A 97 7.30 17.20 -10.35
N GLU A 98 8.60 17.30 -10.62
CA GLU A 98 9.53 16.17 -10.61
C GLU A 98 9.59 15.49 -9.23
N ALA A 99 9.65 16.29 -8.16
CA ALA A 99 9.62 15.78 -6.80
C ALA A 99 8.27 15.07 -6.49
N ALA A 100 7.15 15.62 -6.92
CA ALA A 100 5.83 14.98 -6.79
C ALA A 100 5.79 13.63 -7.53
N LEU A 101 6.24 13.59 -8.79
CA LEU A 101 6.29 12.38 -9.60
C LEU A 101 7.19 11.29 -9.00
N THR A 102 8.23 11.69 -8.27
CA THR A 102 9.14 10.76 -7.59
C THR A 102 8.52 10.19 -6.30
N GLU A 103 7.76 11.00 -5.55
CA GLU A 103 7.18 10.58 -4.26
C GLU A 103 5.82 9.87 -4.39
N LEU A 104 5.04 10.14 -5.45
CA LEU A 104 3.74 9.47 -5.70
C LEU A 104 3.88 7.92 -5.72
N PRO A 105 4.79 7.31 -6.49
CA PRO A 105 4.94 5.85 -6.50
C PRO A 105 5.40 5.29 -5.15
N VAL A 106 6.13 6.06 -4.35
CA VAL A 106 6.61 5.63 -3.03
C VAL A 106 5.42 5.46 -2.06
N LEU A 107 4.43 6.35 -2.15
CA LEU A 107 3.18 6.27 -1.39
C LEU A 107 2.33 5.07 -1.81
N GLU A 108 2.23 4.82 -3.11
CA GLU A 108 1.43 3.71 -3.66
C GLU A 108 2.12 2.34 -3.54
N ARG A 109 3.44 2.32 -3.29
CA ARG A 109 4.23 1.10 -3.24
C ARG A 109 3.61 0.06 -2.29
N ARG A 110 3.65 -1.21 -2.69
CA ARG A 110 3.12 -2.38 -1.94
C ARG A 110 1.60 -2.42 -1.75
N VAL A 111 0.85 -1.33 -1.94
CA VAL A 111 -0.62 -1.37 -2.03
C VAL A 111 -1.05 -2.20 -3.23
N GLY A 112 -0.32 -2.11 -4.35
CA GLY A 112 -0.49 -2.97 -5.52
C GLY A 112 -0.22 -4.45 -5.25
N ALA A 113 0.74 -4.79 -4.38
CA ALA A 113 0.99 -6.17 -4.00
C ALA A 113 -0.18 -6.75 -3.20
N LEU A 114 -0.75 -5.98 -2.26
CA LEU A 114 -1.94 -6.39 -1.53
C LEU A 114 -3.15 -6.56 -2.46
N ALA A 115 -3.24 -5.74 -3.53
CA ALA A 115 -4.23 -5.90 -4.58
C ALA A 115 -4.07 -7.22 -5.35
N ALA A 116 -2.83 -7.56 -5.72
CA ALA A 116 -2.55 -8.82 -6.39
C ALA A 116 -2.92 -10.02 -5.51
N ILE A 117 -2.56 -10.01 -4.22
CA ILE A 117 -2.92 -11.09 -3.29
C ILE A 117 -4.44 -11.21 -3.16
N ALA A 118 -5.14 -10.09 -3.02
CA ALA A 118 -6.60 -10.07 -2.90
C ALA A 118 -7.31 -10.68 -4.13
N GLN A 119 -6.75 -10.47 -5.33
CA GLN A 119 -7.30 -11.04 -6.57
C GLN A 119 -6.90 -12.50 -6.80
N ILE A 120 -5.68 -12.89 -6.42
CA ILE A 120 -5.13 -14.22 -6.70
C ILE A 120 -5.60 -15.25 -5.65
N ALA A 121 -5.81 -14.86 -4.39
CA ALA A 121 -6.21 -15.79 -3.33
C ALA A 121 -7.53 -16.55 -3.63
N PRO A 122 -8.61 -15.93 -4.14
CA PRO A 122 -9.81 -16.66 -4.55
C PRO A 122 -9.57 -17.61 -5.72
N LEU A 123 -8.74 -17.19 -6.69
CA LEU A 123 -8.40 -18.00 -7.85
C LEU A 123 -7.60 -19.25 -7.44
N LEU A 124 -6.71 -19.11 -6.47
CA LEU A 124 -5.99 -20.25 -5.88
C LEU A 124 -6.91 -21.16 -5.07
N GLY A 125 -7.88 -20.60 -4.32
CA GLY A 125 -8.91 -21.39 -3.66
C GLY A 125 -9.74 -22.20 -4.65
N LEU A 126 -10.17 -21.59 -5.76
CA LEU A 126 -10.88 -22.25 -6.85
C LEU A 126 -10.00 -23.33 -7.54
N LEU A 127 -8.72 -23.05 -7.77
CA LEU A 127 -7.78 -24.04 -8.30
C LEU A 127 -7.66 -25.24 -7.35
N GLY A 128 -7.59 -24.99 -6.04
CA GLY A 128 -7.56 -26.04 -5.02
C GLY A 128 -8.78 -26.96 -5.11
N THR A 129 -9.97 -26.41 -5.35
CA THR A 129 -11.17 -27.23 -5.49
C THR A 129 -11.14 -28.12 -6.73
N LEU A 130 -10.66 -27.58 -7.85
CA LEU A 130 -10.53 -28.34 -9.10
C LEU A 130 -9.52 -29.48 -8.93
N LEU A 131 -8.37 -29.22 -8.32
CA LEU A 131 -7.35 -30.24 -8.05
C LEU A 131 -7.87 -31.32 -7.10
N GLY A 132 -8.55 -30.93 -6.01
CA GLY A 132 -9.15 -31.87 -5.07
C GLY A 132 -10.20 -32.78 -5.73
N MET A 133 -11.07 -32.20 -6.59
CA MET A 133 -12.04 -33.00 -7.34
C MET A 133 -11.37 -33.94 -8.35
N ILE A 134 -10.35 -33.47 -9.10
CA ILE A 134 -9.60 -34.32 -10.05
C ILE A 134 -8.99 -35.52 -9.30
N GLN A 135 -8.35 -35.29 -8.16
CA GLN A 135 -7.75 -36.35 -7.35
C GLN A 135 -8.82 -37.33 -6.82
N THR A 136 -9.97 -36.80 -6.37
CA THR A 136 -11.09 -37.60 -5.86
C THR A 136 -11.64 -38.54 -6.95
N PHE A 137 -11.89 -38.02 -8.15
CA PHE A 137 -12.38 -38.84 -9.26
C PHE A 137 -11.33 -39.83 -9.78
N TRP A 138 -10.05 -39.47 -9.76
CA TRP A 138 -8.95 -40.35 -10.14
C TRP A 138 -8.82 -41.55 -9.20
N LEU A 139 -8.94 -41.33 -7.89
CA LEU A 139 -9.00 -42.38 -6.86
C LEU A 139 -10.26 -43.25 -7.00
N PHE A 140 -11.41 -42.63 -7.27
CA PHE A 140 -12.67 -43.34 -7.47
C PHE A 140 -12.62 -44.28 -8.69
N ASN A 141 -12.03 -43.84 -9.80
CA ASN A 141 -11.90 -44.64 -11.01
C ASN A 141 -10.96 -45.84 -10.84
N GLN A 142 -9.85 -45.68 -10.11
CA GLN A 142 -8.90 -46.76 -9.83
C GLN A 142 -9.37 -47.73 -8.74
N GLY A 143 -10.20 -47.28 -7.80
CA GLY A 143 -10.62 -48.06 -6.64
C GLY A 143 -11.54 -49.26 -6.95
N GLY A 144 -12.09 -49.35 -8.17
CA GLY A 144 -13.01 -50.43 -8.55
C GLY A 144 -14.15 -50.58 -7.53
N ASN A 145 -14.27 -51.76 -6.90
CA ASN A 145 -15.29 -52.09 -5.89
C ASN A 145 -15.08 -51.42 -4.51
N TYR A 146 -13.96 -50.73 -4.26
CA TYR A 146 -13.66 -50.05 -2.99
C TYR A 146 -13.95 -48.53 -3.03
N ALA A 147 -14.56 -48.05 -4.11
CA ALA A 147 -14.99 -46.67 -4.27
C ALA A 147 -16.21 -46.35 -3.39
N THR A 148 -15.98 -46.21 -2.08
CA THR A 148 -17.04 -45.89 -1.13
C THR A 148 -17.45 -44.41 -1.23
N PRO A 149 -18.75 -44.08 -1.02
CA PRO A 149 -19.20 -42.69 -0.93
C PRO A 149 -18.44 -41.84 0.10
N ALA A 150 -17.86 -42.48 1.13
CA ALA A 150 -17.05 -41.80 2.14
C ALA A 150 -15.76 -41.20 1.58
N VAL A 151 -15.08 -41.89 0.64
CA VAL A 151 -13.86 -41.37 -0.01
C VAL A 151 -14.19 -40.15 -0.87
N LEU A 152 -15.29 -40.22 -1.61
CA LEU A 152 -15.77 -39.11 -2.43
C LEU A 152 -16.11 -37.89 -1.57
N ALA A 153 -16.86 -38.10 -0.49
CA ALA A 153 -17.23 -37.04 0.46
C ALA A 153 -16.00 -36.38 1.11
N GLY A 154 -14.97 -37.16 1.45
CA GLY A 154 -13.73 -36.64 2.02
C GLY A 154 -12.98 -35.69 1.08
N GLY A 155 -12.78 -36.09 -0.18
CA GLY A 155 -12.08 -35.25 -1.15
C GLY A 155 -12.89 -34.02 -1.59
N MET A 156 -14.22 -34.13 -1.62
CA MET A 156 -15.10 -32.96 -1.81
C MET A 156 -15.04 -31.98 -0.63
N TRP A 157 -14.93 -32.49 0.60
CA TRP A 157 -14.78 -31.65 1.78
C TRP A 157 -13.45 -30.88 1.77
N GLU A 158 -12.34 -31.56 1.46
CA GLU A 158 -11.02 -30.93 1.26
C GLU A 158 -11.08 -29.83 0.18
N ALA A 159 -11.69 -30.12 -0.97
CA ALA A 159 -11.88 -29.15 -2.04
C ALA A 159 -12.65 -27.90 -1.55
N LEU A 160 -13.80 -28.07 -0.90
CA LEU A 160 -14.59 -26.94 -0.40
C LEU A 160 -13.85 -26.11 0.65
N LEU A 161 -13.06 -26.76 1.50
CA LEU A 161 -12.27 -26.09 2.52
C LEU A 161 -11.19 -25.19 1.92
N THR A 162 -10.53 -25.61 0.83
CA THR A 162 -9.53 -24.78 0.14
C THR A 162 -10.14 -23.52 -0.49
N ALA A 163 -11.33 -23.62 -1.08
CA ALA A 163 -12.07 -22.45 -1.56
C ALA A 163 -12.42 -21.50 -0.43
N ALA A 164 -12.96 -22.03 0.68
CA ALA A 164 -13.32 -21.22 1.84
C ALA A 164 -12.10 -20.48 2.41
N ALA A 165 -10.95 -21.14 2.48
CA ALA A 165 -9.69 -20.52 2.91
C ALA A 165 -9.23 -19.41 1.95
N GLY A 166 -9.34 -19.62 0.63
CA GLY A 166 -9.01 -18.60 -0.37
C GLY A 166 -9.85 -17.32 -0.19
N LEU A 167 -11.15 -17.46 0.06
CA LEU A 167 -12.04 -16.34 0.37
C LEU A 167 -11.71 -15.70 1.72
N ALA A 168 -11.41 -16.50 2.74
CA ALA A 168 -11.04 -16.01 4.07
C ALA A 168 -9.78 -15.14 4.06
N VAL A 169 -8.83 -15.40 3.15
CA VAL A 169 -7.65 -14.55 2.93
C VAL A 169 -7.98 -13.34 2.06
N ALA A 170 -8.77 -13.52 1.01
CA ALA A 170 -9.08 -12.47 0.04
C ALA A 170 -9.92 -11.33 0.63
N ILE A 171 -10.91 -11.63 1.47
CA ILE A 171 -11.82 -10.63 2.03
C ILE A 171 -11.06 -9.59 2.88
N PRO A 172 -10.26 -9.97 3.89
CA PRO A 172 -9.45 -9.01 4.64
C PRO A 172 -8.43 -8.28 3.76
N ALA A 173 -7.82 -8.95 2.78
CA ALA A 173 -6.87 -8.31 1.86
C ALA A 173 -7.53 -7.21 1.02
N HIS A 174 -8.75 -7.46 0.52
CA HIS A 174 -9.55 -6.46 -0.21
C HIS A 174 -9.90 -5.25 0.67
N LEU A 175 -10.37 -5.49 1.90
CA LEU A 175 -10.70 -4.43 2.85
C LEU A 175 -9.46 -3.62 3.24
N GLY A 176 -8.35 -4.30 3.56
CA GLY A 176 -7.09 -3.68 3.90
C GLY A 176 -6.53 -2.82 2.76
N ARG A 177 -6.60 -3.31 1.51
CA ARG A 177 -6.26 -2.51 0.34
C ARG A 177 -7.13 -1.28 0.24
N HIS A 178 -8.45 -1.42 0.32
CA HIS A 178 -9.37 -0.30 0.17
C HIS A 178 -9.08 0.80 1.20
N PHE A 179 -8.85 0.41 2.45
CA PHE A 179 -8.45 1.32 3.52
C PHE A 179 -7.13 2.04 3.21
N LEU A 180 -6.08 1.30 2.81
CA LEU A 180 -4.77 1.89 2.50
C LEU A 180 -4.84 2.82 1.29
N THR A 181 -5.57 2.45 0.23
CA THR A 181 -5.77 3.32 -0.95
C THR A 181 -6.46 4.62 -0.56
N GLY A 182 -7.49 4.58 0.29
CA GLY A 182 -8.15 5.79 0.80
C GLY A 182 -7.17 6.71 1.55
N ARG A 183 -6.31 6.14 2.39
CA ARG A 183 -5.28 6.89 3.10
C ARG A 183 -4.23 7.48 2.17
N VAL A 184 -3.76 6.73 1.18
CA VAL A 184 -2.80 7.23 0.17
C VAL A 184 -3.39 8.42 -0.56
N ARG A 185 -4.66 8.35 -0.97
CA ARG A 185 -5.35 9.45 -1.66
C ARG A 185 -5.38 10.75 -0.86
N VAL A 186 -5.56 10.67 0.46
CA VAL A 186 -5.51 11.84 1.35
C VAL A 186 -4.10 12.44 1.35
N LEU A 187 -3.05 11.63 1.49
CA LEU A 187 -1.68 12.15 1.45
C LEU A 187 -1.30 12.75 0.08
N VAL A 188 -1.77 12.16 -1.02
CA VAL A 188 -1.58 12.71 -2.36
C VAL A 188 -2.23 14.07 -2.49
N HIS A 189 -3.47 14.21 -2.01
CA HIS A 189 -4.18 15.49 -2.00
C HIS A 189 -3.45 16.55 -1.18
N ASP A 190 -2.96 16.19 0.01
CA ASP A 190 -2.19 17.09 0.86
C ASP A 190 -0.88 17.53 0.20
N MET A 191 -0.21 16.61 -0.50
CA MET A 191 1.02 16.89 -1.25
C MET A 191 0.76 17.85 -2.41
N GLU A 192 -0.31 17.64 -3.19
CA GLU A 192 -0.72 18.55 -4.27
C GLU A 192 -1.09 19.94 -3.73
N TRP A 193 -1.83 20.00 -2.63
CA TRP A 193 -2.22 21.25 -2.00
C TRP A 193 -1.00 22.04 -1.52
N ILE A 194 -0.06 21.40 -0.80
CA ILE A 194 1.17 22.05 -0.34
C ILE A 194 2.04 22.49 -1.50
N GLY A 195 2.24 21.65 -2.52
CA GLY A 195 3.06 22.00 -3.67
C GLY A 195 2.57 23.28 -4.34
N ASN A 196 1.25 23.36 -4.57
CA ASN A 196 0.62 24.54 -5.16
C ASN A 196 0.72 25.77 -4.26
N GLU A 197 0.47 25.63 -2.96
CA GLU A 197 0.50 26.74 -2.02
C GLU A 197 1.93 27.26 -1.78
N LEU A 198 2.93 26.38 -1.77
CA LEU A 198 4.34 26.74 -1.71
C LEU A 198 4.75 27.52 -2.96
N MET A 199 4.42 27.02 -4.16
CA MET A 199 4.74 27.72 -5.42
C MET A 199 4.10 29.11 -5.45
N ARG A 200 2.83 29.23 -5.05
CA ARG A 200 2.13 30.53 -4.95
C ARG A 200 2.88 31.49 -4.06
N TYR A 201 3.31 31.04 -2.88
CA TYR A 201 4.04 31.86 -1.93
C TYR A 201 5.42 32.29 -2.45
N LEU A 202 6.20 31.35 -3.01
CA LEU A 202 7.53 31.62 -3.54
C LEU A 202 7.50 32.60 -4.73
N LEU A 203 6.54 32.42 -5.65
CA LEU A 203 6.43 33.26 -6.84
C LEU A 203 5.89 34.67 -6.53
N ARG A 204 4.97 34.79 -5.57
CA ARG A 204 4.28 36.06 -5.31
C ARG A 204 4.93 36.89 -4.21
N ASP A 205 5.27 36.26 -3.09
CA ASP A 205 5.62 36.96 -1.85
C ASP A 205 7.14 36.94 -1.63
N TYR A 206 7.79 35.80 -1.87
CA TYR A 206 9.24 35.68 -1.69
C TYR A 206 10.03 36.49 -2.73
N ARG A 207 9.67 36.37 -4.02
CA ARG A 207 10.34 37.09 -5.12
C ARG A 207 10.11 38.61 -5.07
N LYS A 208 9.04 39.09 -4.43
CA LYS A 208 8.78 40.51 -4.19
C LYS A 208 9.47 41.08 -2.95
N GLY A 209 9.83 40.22 -1.98
CA GLY A 209 10.38 40.63 -0.69
C GLY A 209 11.91 40.69 -0.61
N GLY A 210 12.65 39.88 -1.39
CA GLY A 210 14.11 39.79 -1.17
C GLY A 210 14.94 39.00 -2.19
N GLY A 211 14.47 38.80 -3.43
CA GLY A 211 15.15 37.91 -4.39
C GLY A 211 16.12 38.55 -5.40
N THR A 212 16.23 39.88 -5.49
CA THR A 212 17.11 40.57 -6.48
C THR A 212 18.45 40.98 -5.85
N GLY A 213 19.14 40.02 -5.25
CA GLY A 213 20.39 40.25 -4.52
C GLY A 213 21.50 39.29 -4.87
N VAL A 214 21.63 38.86 -6.13
CA VAL A 214 22.87 38.36 -6.75
C VAL A 214 22.91 38.83 -8.20
#